data_AF-A0A8J2AGX8-F1
#
_entry.id   AF-A0A8J2AGX8-F1
#
_cell.length_a   1.000
_cell.length_b   1.000
_cell.length_c   1.000
_cell.angle_alpha   90.00
_cell.angle_beta   90.00
_cell.angle_gamma   90.00
#
_symmetry.space_group_name_H-M   'P 1'
#
loop_
_entity.id
_entity.type
_entity.pdbx_description
1 polymer ?
#
loop_
_entity_poly.entity_id
_entity_poly.type
_entity_poly.pdbx_seq_one_letter_code
_entity_poly.pdbx_strand_id
1 'polypeptide(L)'
;MAKGKGVQLVNTWDAVNEILTEKQVRHQHIVVQKYISHPMLLDGLKFDLRMYLLVTHIDPLECYLFKDGLVRLSTQEYEKPTEENAKMITMHLTNYAVNKDAENFMYRE
;
A
#
# COMPACT_ATOMS: atom_id res chain seq x y z
N MET A 1 -9.89 4.15 -8.97
CA MET A 1 -8.74 3.52 -8.27
C MET A 1 -8.48 4.25 -6.96
N ALA A 2 -8.40 3.52 -5.84
CA ALA A 2 -8.01 4.10 -4.55
C ALA A 2 -6.53 4.52 -4.61
N LYS A 3 -6.25 5.82 -4.39
CA LYS A 3 -4.94 6.44 -4.63
C LYS A 3 -3.95 6.31 -3.45
N GLY A 4 -4.21 5.43 -2.48
CA GLY A 4 -3.44 5.39 -1.22
C GLY A 4 -3.68 6.59 -0.28
N LYS A 5 -4.59 7.51 -0.63
CA LYS A 5 -5.00 8.61 0.26
C LYS A 5 -5.64 8.07 1.53
N GLY A 6 -5.19 8.57 2.68
CA GLY A 6 -5.75 8.23 3.99
C GLY A 6 -5.15 6.98 4.65
N VAL A 7 -4.19 6.31 4.02
CA VAL A 7 -3.47 5.20 4.65
C VAL A 7 -2.36 5.79 5.53
N GLN A 8 -2.37 5.41 6.81
CA GLN A 8 -1.38 5.84 7.79
C GLN A 8 -0.75 4.61 8.45
N LEU A 9 0.56 4.69 8.70
CA LEU A 9 1.25 3.69 9.49
C LEU A 9 1.38 4.22 10.91
N VAL A 10 0.89 3.43 11.88
CA VAL A 10 0.93 3.75 13.31
C VAL A 10 1.54 2.59 14.08
N ASN A 11 2.23 2.92 15.17
CA ASN A 11 2.94 1.96 16.01
C ASN A 11 2.33 1.80 17.41
N THR A 12 1.36 2.64 17.80
CA THR A 12 0.69 2.60 19.10
C THR A 12 -0.83 2.63 18.98
N TRP A 13 -1.51 2.13 20.00
CA TRP A 13 -2.98 2.19 20.09
C TRP A 13 -3.48 3.60 20.40
N ASP A 14 -2.68 4.41 21.10
CA ASP A 14 -3.03 5.81 21.37
C ASP A 14 -3.12 6.60 20.06
N ALA A 15 -2.17 6.42 19.14
CA ALA A 15 -2.22 7.01 17.81
C ALA A 15 -3.46 6.56 17.01
N VAL A 16 -3.88 5.30 17.13
CA VAL A 16 -5.13 4.81 16.51
C VAL A 16 -6.34 5.54 17.10
N ASN A 17 -6.40 5.70 18.41
CA ASN A 17 -7.50 6.38 19.10
C ASN A 17 -7.56 7.87 18.72
N GLU A 18 -6.41 8.53 18.61
CA GLU A 18 -6.34 9.92 18.14
C GLU A 18 -6.94 10.05 16.74
N ILE A 19 -6.52 9.22 15.79
CA ILE A 19 -7.07 9.20 14.41
C ILE A 19 -8.58 8.97 14.41
N LEU A 20 -9.08 8.05 15.24
CA LEU A 20 -10.52 7.74 15.35
C LEU A 20 -11.35 8.92 15.89
N THR A 21 -10.74 9.81 16.68
CA THR A 21 -11.41 10.99 17.22
C THR A 21 -11.38 12.20 16.28
N GLU A 22 -10.54 12.20 15.24
CA GLU A 22 -10.47 13.28 14.26
C GLU A 22 -11.84 13.50 13.57
N LYS A 23 -12.28 14.76 13.49
CA LYS A 23 -13.60 15.12 12.93
C LYS A 23 -13.82 14.61 11.50
N GLN A 24 -12.76 14.48 10.70
CA GLN A 24 -12.84 13.96 9.33
C GLN A 24 -13.05 12.43 9.27
N VAL A 25 -12.62 11.69 10.30
CA VAL A 25 -12.64 10.23 10.34
C VAL A 25 -13.81 9.69 11.18
N ARG A 26 -14.35 10.49 12.10
CA ARG A 26 -15.38 10.12 13.11
C ARG A 26 -16.68 9.50 12.56
N HIS A 27 -16.91 9.55 11.25
CA HIS A 27 -18.07 8.94 10.57
C HIS A 27 -17.68 8.04 9.39
N GLN A 28 -16.41 7.67 9.26
CA GLN A 28 -15.91 6.79 8.21
C GLN A 28 -15.71 5.37 8.75
N HIS A 29 -15.98 4.38 7.90
CA HIS A 29 -15.55 3.01 8.17
C HIS A 29 -14.05 2.91 7.91
N ILE A 30 -13.29 2.55 8.93
CA ILE A 30 -11.86 2.30 8.82
C ILE A 30 -11.54 0.82 9.02
N VAL A 31 -10.40 0.40 8.47
CA VAL A 31 -9.83 -0.92 8.71
C VAL A 31 -8.47 -0.73 9.37
N VAL A 32 -8.29 -1.36 10.52
CA VAL A 32 -6.96 -1.48 11.15
C VAL A 32 -6.39 -2.82 10.74
N GLN A 33 -5.21 -2.80 10.11
CA GLN A 33 -4.54 -3.98 9.61
C GLN A 33 -3.13 -4.05 10.18
N LYS A 34 -2.72 -5.25 10.62
CA LYS A 34 -1.33 -5.50 11.00
C LYS A 34 -0.41 -5.23 9.80
N TYR A 35 0.54 -4.33 9.98
CA TYR A 35 1.55 -4.04 8.98
C TYR A 35 2.54 -5.20 8.83
N ILE A 36 2.87 -5.57 7.59
CA ILE A 36 3.91 -6.55 7.28
C ILE A 36 5.27 -5.85 7.35
N SER A 37 5.96 -6.00 8.48
CA SER A 37 7.23 -5.32 8.79
C SER A 37 8.49 -6.02 8.27
N HIS A 38 8.35 -7.21 7.69
CA HIS A 38 9.44 -7.93 7.03
C HIS A 38 8.95 -8.38 5.64
N PRO A 39 8.70 -7.44 4.71
CA PRO A 39 8.29 -7.77 3.35
C PRO A 39 9.46 -8.38 2.56
N MET A 40 9.13 -9.12 1.51
CA MET A 40 10.11 -9.42 0.47
C MET A 40 10.50 -8.10 -0.22
N LEU A 41 11.79 -7.95 -0.51
CA LEU A 41 12.33 -6.77 -1.18
C LEU A 41 12.87 -7.17 -2.56
N LEU A 42 12.72 -6.27 -3.52
CA LEU A 42 13.36 -6.35 -4.82
C LEU A 42 14.33 -5.17 -4.91
N ASP A 43 15.63 -5.47 -5.01
CA ASP A 43 16.71 -4.46 -5.00
C ASP A 43 16.60 -3.46 -3.84
N GLY A 44 16.29 -3.97 -2.63
CA GLY A 44 16.11 -3.14 -1.43
C GLY A 44 14.78 -2.37 -1.36
N LEU A 45 13.98 -2.37 -2.42
CA LEU A 45 12.68 -1.69 -2.49
C LEU A 45 11.55 -2.63 -2.08
N LYS A 46 10.56 -2.07 -1.36
CA LYS A 46 9.31 -2.77 -1.10
C LYS A 46 8.50 -2.83 -2.38
N PHE A 47 7.85 -3.97 -2.65
CA PHE A 47 6.99 -4.10 -3.81
C PHE A 47 5.68 -4.81 -3.51
N ASP A 48 4.73 -4.67 -4.43
CA ASP A 48 3.57 -5.53 -4.52
C ASP A 48 3.34 -5.98 -5.97
N LEU A 49 2.57 -7.04 -6.15
CA LEU A 49 2.20 -7.57 -7.45
C LEU A 49 0.75 -7.19 -7.77
N ARG A 50 0.55 -6.52 -8.91
CA ARG A 50 -0.77 -6.37 -9.52
C ARG A 50 -0.98 -7.51 -10.51
N MET A 51 -1.88 -8.42 -10.13
CA MET A 51 -2.39 -9.47 -11.00
C MET A 51 -3.76 -9.06 -11.56
N TYR A 52 -4.09 -9.52 -12.76
CA TYR A 52 -5.37 -9.24 -13.42
C TYR A 52 -6.20 -10.52 -13.51
N LEU A 53 -7.41 -10.49 -12.95
CA LEU A 53 -8.35 -11.61 -12.96
C LEU A 53 -9.62 -11.19 -13.70
N LEU A 54 -10.01 -11.95 -14.72
CA LEU A 54 -11.29 -11.81 -15.42
C LEU A 54 -12.28 -12.81 -14.82
N VAL A 55 -13.40 -12.34 -14.27
CA VAL A 55 -14.51 -13.20 -13.82
C VAL A 55 -15.59 -13.19 -14.90
N THR A 56 -15.94 -14.35 -15.43
CA THR A 56 -16.95 -14.50 -16.49
C THR A 56 -18.29 -14.97 -15.93
N HIS A 57 -18.25 -15.83 -14.91
CA HIS A 57 -19.44 -16.35 -14.24
C HIS A 57 -19.20 -16.42 -12.73
N ILE A 58 -20.26 -16.23 -11.94
CA ILE A 58 -20.20 -16.29 -10.47
C ILE A 58 -20.82 -17.60 -9.96
N ASP A 59 -21.77 -18.17 -10.69
CA ASP A 59 -22.40 -19.46 -10.39
C ASP A 59 -22.74 -20.22 -11.70
N PRO A 60 -21.91 -21.22 -12.11
CA PRO A 60 -20.68 -21.63 -11.44
C PRO A 60 -19.60 -20.55 -11.51
N LEU A 61 -18.71 -20.49 -10.52
CA LEU A 61 -17.60 -19.55 -10.53
C LEU A 61 -16.63 -19.91 -11.66
N GLU A 62 -16.45 -18.99 -12.60
CA GLU A 62 -15.49 -19.11 -13.69
C GLU A 62 -14.64 -17.83 -13.77
N CYS A 63 -13.32 -17.99 -13.68
CA CYS A 63 -12.38 -16.88 -13.75
C CYS A 63 -11.05 -17.26 -14.41
N TYR A 64 -10.39 -16.26 -14.98
CA TYR A 64 -9.17 -16.39 -15.78
C TYR A 64 -8.11 -15.41 -15.26
N LEU A 65 -6.96 -15.94 -14.86
CA LEU A 65 -5.80 -15.14 -14.48
C LEU A 65 -5.02 -14.76 -15.75
N PHE A 66 -4.82 -13.46 -15.97
CA PHE A 66 -3.99 -12.98 -17.07
C PHE A 66 -2.52 -13.37 -16.83
N LYS A 67 -1.79 -13.71 -17.89
CA LYS A 67 -0.42 -14.22 -17.79
C LYS A 67 0.56 -13.17 -17.29
N ASP A 68 0.35 -11.92 -17.68
CA ASP A 68 1.21 -10.81 -17.29
C ASP A 68 0.61 -10.04 -16.11
N GLY A 69 1.48 -9.41 -15.34
CA GLY A 69 1.13 -8.56 -14.21
C GLY A 69 2.08 -7.38 -14.12
N LEU A 70 1.89 -6.52 -13.12
CA LEU A 70 2.80 -5.41 -12.84
C LEU A 70 3.45 -5.59 -11.48
N VAL A 71 4.77 -5.40 -11.42
CA VAL A 71 5.48 -5.18 -10.16
C VAL A 71 5.42 -3.69 -9.84
N ARG A 72 4.92 -3.33 -8.67
CA ARG A 72 4.84 -1.94 -8.22
C ARG A 72 5.82 -1.73 -7.08
N LEU A 73 6.86 -0.95 -7.35
CA LEU A 73 7.95 -0.67 -6.41
C LEU A 73 7.66 0.61 -5.59
N SER A 74 8.17 0.65 -4.37
CA SER A 74 8.42 1.89 -3.63
C SER A 74 9.53 2.70 -4.30
N THR A 75 9.63 3.99 -3.99
CA THR A 75 10.68 4.87 -4.55
C THR A 75 11.84 5.11 -3.58
N GLN A 76 11.78 4.51 -2.39
CA GLN A 76 12.82 4.54 -1.38
C GLN A 76 13.10 3.13 -0.87
N GLU A 77 14.36 2.89 -0.51
CA GLU A 77 14.82 1.65 0.12
C GLU A 77 14.05 1.38 1.39
N TYR A 78 13.67 0.13 1.59
CA TYR A 78 12.85 -0.25 2.72
C TYR A 78 13.68 -0.38 3.99
N GLU A 79 13.26 0.36 5.00
CA GLU A 79 13.67 0.13 6.38
C GLU A 79 12.46 -0.33 7.21
N LYS A 80 12.76 -1.03 8.31
CA LYS A 80 11.71 -1.45 9.25
C LYS A 80 11.06 -0.20 9.87
N PRO A 81 9.72 -0.18 10.07
CA PRO A 81 9.05 0.98 10.62
C PRO A 81 9.57 1.42 11.98
N THR A 82 9.83 2.71 12.10
CA THR A 82 10.15 3.48 13.31
C THR A 82 9.20 4.68 13.38
N GLU A 83 9.20 5.41 14.49
CA GLU A 83 8.39 6.64 14.61
C GLU A 83 8.77 7.71 13.58
N GLU A 84 10.04 7.73 13.17
CA GLU A 84 10.58 8.71 12.24
C GLU A 84 10.24 8.35 10.79
N ASN A 85 10.42 7.09 10.39
CA ASN A 85 10.21 6.67 9.00
C ASN A 85 8.75 6.26 8.70
N ALA A 86 7.89 6.04 9.71
CA ALA A 86 6.48 5.68 9.47
C ALA A 86 5.70 6.73 8.67
N LYS A 87 6.13 7.99 8.73
CA LYS A 87 5.57 9.11 7.95
C LYS A 87 6.08 9.16 6.51
N MET A 88 7.16 8.44 6.19
CA MET A 88 7.75 8.34 4.85
C MET A 88 6.96 7.35 3.99
N ILE A 89 5.76 7.77 3.58
CA ILE A 89 4.82 6.91 2.85
C ILE A 89 5.37 6.37 1.52
N THR A 90 6.33 7.04 0.89
CA THR A 90 7.03 6.61 -0.33
C THR A 90 7.91 5.37 -0.16
N MET A 91 8.32 5.07 1.08
CA MET A 91 9.03 3.84 1.46
C MET A 91 8.06 2.69 1.73
N HIS A 92 6.94 2.99 2.40
CA HIS A 92 6.04 1.97 2.95
C HIS A 92 4.83 1.65 2.07
N LEU A 93 4.46 2.55 1.15
CA LEU A 93 3.39 2.38 0.18
C LEU A 93 3.97 2.29 -1.23
N THR A 94 3.49 1.31 -1.98
CA THR A 94 3.88 0.98 -3.36
C THR A 94 2.91 1.56 -4.40
N ASN A 95 1.93 2.35 -3.95
CA ASN A 95 0.89 2.88 -4.82
C ASN A 95 1.47 3.93 -5.78
N TYR A 96 1.20 3.76 -7.07
CA TYR A 96 1.61 4.72 -8.11
C TYR A 96 1.22 6.16 -7.77
N ALA A 97 -0.01 6.39 -7.30
CA ALA A 97 -0.47 7.74 -6.99
C ALA A 97 0.29 8.42 -5.83
N VAL A 98 0.96 7.65 -4.97
CA VAL A 98 1.84 8.16 -3.90
C VAL A 98 3.26 8.38 -4.43
N ASN A 99 3.73 7.49 -5.29
CA ASN A 99 5.13 7.49 -5.74
C ASN A 99 5.40 8.26 -7.03
N LYS A 100 4.38 8.55 -7.85
CA LYS A 100 4.53 9.19 -9.18
C LYS A 100 5.18 10.57 -9.14
N ASP A 101 5.07 11.27 -8.02
CA ASP A 101 5.60 12.62 -7.83
C ASP A 101 6.92 12.61 -7.02
N ALA A 102 7.44 11.43 -6.64
CA ALA A 102 8.71 11.31 -5.94
C ALA A 102 9.88 11.47 -6.93
N GLU A 103 10.94 12.17 -6.51
CA GLU A 103 12.11 12.46 -7.36
C GLU A 103 12.77 11.19 -7.94
N ASN A 104 12.70 10.06 -7.22
CA ASN A 104 13.28 8.78 -7.63
C ASN A 104 12.32 7.86 -8.39
N PHE A 105 11.17 8.36 -8.87
CA PHE A 105 10.23 7.53 -9.61
C PHE A 105 10.79 7.15 -10.98
N MET A 106 11.08 5.86 -11.17
CA MET A 106 11.43 5.29 -12.48
C MET A 106 10.29 4.42 -12.98
N TYR A 107 9.72 4.79 -14.13
CA TYR A 107 8.88 3.88 -14.90
C TYR A 107 9.79 2.93 -15.68
N ARG A 108 9.70 1.63 -15.41
CA ARG A 108 10.40 0.59 -16.17
C ARG A 108 9.33 -0.32 -16.79
N GLU A 109 9.39 -0.44 -18.11
CA GLU A 109 8.57 -1.37 -18.91
C GLU A 109 8.99 -2.82 -18.68
#